data_AF-A0A519K7N3-F1
#
_entry.id   AF-A0A519K7N3-F1
#
_cell.length_a   1.000
_cell.length_b   1.000
_cell.length_c   1.000
_cell.angle_alpha   90.00
_cell.angle_beta   90.00
_cell.angle_gamma   90.00
#
_symmetry.space_group_name_H-M   'P 1'
#
loop_
_entity.id
_entity.type
_entity.pdbx_description
1 polymer ?
#
loop_
_entity_poly.entity_id
_entity_poly.type
_entity_poly.pdbx_seq_one_letter_code
_entity_poly.pdbx_strand_id
1 'polypeptide(L)' 'DFIGLDVCLAILNVMSDGFKNPKYAPCPLLVNMVRAGKMGVKSGEGFYDYTESKKAEKVAKMFA' A
#
# COMPACT_ATOMS: atom_id res chain seq x y z
N ASP A 1 4.17 -0.53 3.66
CA ASP A 1 5.24 0.00 2.77
C ASP A 1 6.45 -0.90 2.61
N PHE A 2 6.98 -1.51 3.67
CA PHE A 2 8.17 -2.37 3.56
C PHE A 2 7.92 -3.65 2.73
N ILE A 3 6.83 -4.36 3.01
CA ILE A 3 6.44 -5.59 2.28
C ILE A 3 6.02 -5.28 0.83
N GLY A 4 5.52 -4.07 0.57
CA GLY A 4 4.90 -3.67 -0.69
C GLY A 4 3.38 -3.55 -0.58
N LEU A 5 2.83 -2.41 -0.96
CA LEU A 5 1.38 -2.17 -0.90
C LEU A 5 0.60 -3.00 -1.93
N ASP A 6 1.23 -3.32 -3.06
CA ASP A 6 0.69 -4.22 -4.08
C ASP A 6 0.58 -5.66 -3.58
N VAL A 7 1.56 -6.13 -2.80
CA VAL A 7 1.53 -7.46 -2.17
C VAL A 7 0.40 -7.53 -1.15
N CYS A 8 0.28 -6.51 -0.28
CA CYS A 8 -0.83 -6.41 0.66
C CYS A 8 -2.20 -6.41 -0.06
N LEU A 9 -2.32 -5.66 -1.14
CA LEU A 9 -3.55 -5.62 -1.94
C LEU A 9 -3.87 -6.98 -2.57
N ALA A 10 -2.88 -7.69 -3.11
CA ALA A 10 -3.07 -9.02 -3.67
C ALA A 10 -3.56 -10.03 -2.62
N ILE A 11 -2.96 -10.02 -1.41
CA ILE A 11 -3.37 -10.88 -0.30
C ILE A 11 -4.82 -10.58 0.10
N LEU A 12 -5.17 -9.30 0.26
CA LEU A 12 -6.54 -8.90 0.63
C LEU A 12 -7.56 -9.32 -0.43
N ASN A 13 -7.23 -9.24 -1.72
CA ASN A 13 -8.11 -9.72 -2.79
C ASN A 13 -8.34 -11.24 -2.69
N VAL A 14 -7.28 -12.03 -2.48
CA VAL A 14 -7.41 -13.49 -2.31
C VAL A 14 -8.22 -13.83 -1.06
N MET A 15 -7.99 -13.13 0.06
CA MET A 15 -8.75 -13.33 1.29
C MET A 15 -10.22 -12.92 1.13
N SER A 16 -10.48 -11.78 0.48
CA SER A 16 -11.83 -11.29 0.22
C SER A 16 -12.61 -12.25 -0.68
N ASP A 17 -11.97 -12.80 -1.72
CA ASP A 17 -12.60 -13.76 -2.64
C ASP A 17 -12.83 -15.13 -1.97
N GLY A 18 -11.84 -15.62 -1.24
CA GLY A 18 -11.92 -16.92 -0.55
C GLY A 18 -12.91 -16.95 0.61
N PHE A 19 -12.88 -15.92 1.48
CA PHE A 19 -13.75 -15.86 2.67
C PHE A 19 -15.09 -15.18 2.41
N LYS A 20 -15.24 -14.46 1.28
CA LYS A 20 -16.43 -13.65 0.93
C LYS A 20 -16.91 -12.76 2.08
N ASN A 21 -15.96 -12.27 2.88
CA ASN A 21 -16.25 -11.48 4.08
C ASN A 21 -15.76 -10.04 3.85
N PRO A 22 -16.63 -9.03 4.03
CA PRO A 22 -16.28 -7.62 3.82
C PRO A 22 -15.14 -7.12 4.73
N LYS A 23 -14.83 -7.83 5.83
CA LYS A 23 -13.67 -7.54 6.69
C LYS A 23 -12.33 -7.59 5.92
N TYR A 24 -12.25 -8.38 4.86
CA TYR A 24 -11.04 -8.52 4.04
C TYR A 24 -11.07 -7.68 2.76
N ALA A 25 -12.14 -6.91 2.53
CA ALA A 25 -12.23 -6.06 1.36
C ALA A 25 -11.12 -4.98 1.42
N PRO A 26 -10.32 -4.82 0.35
CA PRO A 26 -9.28 -3.81 0.34
C PRO A 26 -9.86 -2.40 0.34
N CYS A 27 -9.25 -1.51 1.12
CA CYS A 27 -9.66 -0.11 1.18
C CYS A 27 -9.44 0.57 -0.19
N PRO A 28 -10.39 1.38 -0.69
CA PRO A 28 -10.24 2.10 -1.95
C PRO A 28 -8.96 2.95 -2.04
N LEU A 29 -8.52 3.52 -0.91
CA LEU A 29 -7.26 4.26 -0.83
C LEU A 29 -6.07 3.39 -1.20
N LEU A 30 -5.97 2.18 -0.65
CA LEU A 30 -4.89 1.24 -0.93
C LEU A 30 -4.88 0.85 -2.42
N VAL A 31 -6.06 0.59 -2.99
CA VAL A 31 -6.21 0.29 -4.42
C VAL A 31 -5.69 1.44 -5.28
N ASN A 32 -6.06 2.68 -4.94
CA ASN A 32 -5.64 3.87 -5.68
C ASN A 32 -4.13 4.10 -5.57
N MET A 33 -3.52 3.88 -4.40
CA MET A 33 -2.07 4.01 -4.22
C MET A 33 -1.31 3.01 -5.09
N VAL A 34 -1.73 1.74 -5.11
CA VAL A 34 -1.10 0.72 -5.96
C VAL A 34 -1.28 1.04 -7.44
N ARG A 35 -2.48 1.48 -7.86
CA ARG A 35 -2.74 1.92 -9.24
C ARG A 35 -1.89 3.11 -9.66
N ALA A 36 -1.59 4.02 -8.73
CA ALA A 36 -0.72 5.16 -8.96
C ALA A 36 0.79 4.80 -8.91
N GLY A 37 1.15 3.53 -8.72
CA GLY A 37 2.54 3.08 -8.64
C GLY A 37 3.23 3.34 -7.30
N LYS A 38 2.51 3.85 -6.30
CA LYS A 38 3.01 4.10 -4.94
C LYS A 38 2.94 2.82 -4.12
N MET A 39 3.94 1.96 -4.27
CA MET A 39 3.99 0.63 -3.68
C MET A 39 4.81 0.54 -2.38
N GLY A 40 5.34 1.67 -1.87
CA GLY A 40 6.19 1.71 -0.66
C GLY A 40 7.67 1.80 -1.00
N VAL A 41 8.51 1.08 -0.24
CA VAL A 41 9.98 1.23 -0.31
C VAL A 41 10.53 0.94 -1.71
N LYS A 42 9.96 -0.04 -2.41
CA LYS A 42 10.43 -0.46 -3.74
C LYS A 42 10.16 0.56 -4.85
N SER A 43 9.18 1.44 -4.68
CA SER A 43 8.84 2.51 -5.61
C SER A 43 9.34 3.88 -5.13
N GLY A 44 10.05 3.94 -3.99
CA GLY A 44 10.50 5.18 -3.37
C GLY A 44 9.41 5.98 -2.65
N GLU A 45 8.14 5.60 -2.76
CA GLU A 45 7.01 6.29 -2.11
C GLU A 45 5.85 5.32 -1.84
N GLY A 46 5.25 5.44 -0.66
CA GLY A 46 4.02 4.76 -0.22
C GLY A 46 3.19 5.69 0.67
N PHE A 47 2.89 5.26 1.89
CA PHE A 47 2.40 6.16 2.95
C PHE A 47 3.51 7.11 3.42
N TYR A 48 4.76 6.68 3.31
CA TYR A 48 5.95 7.48 3.58
C TYR A 48 6.76 7.70 2.31
N ASP A 49 7.54 8.79 2.31
CA ASP A 49 8.55 9.06 1.30
C ASP A 49 9.84 8.33 1.66
N TYR A 50 10.29 7.45 0.76
CA TYR A 50 11.50 6.63 0.89
C TYR A 50 12.60 7.02 -0.10
N THR A 51 12.47 8.18 -0.77
CA THR A 51 13.45 8.64 -1.76
C THR A 51 14.83 8.92 -1.16
N GLU A 52 14.89 9.47 0.05
CA GLU A 52 16.15 9.82 0.74
C GLU A 52 16.62 8.74 1.72
N SER A 53 15.71 7.96 2.30
CA SER A 53 16.01 6.96 3.33
C SER A 53 15.00 5.83 3.31
N LYS A 54 15.45 4.59 3.56
CA LYS A 54 14.54 3.43 3.71
C LYS A 54 13.80 3.44 5.05
N LYS A 55 14.09 4.39 5.94
CA LYS A 55 13.36 4.59 7.20
C LYS A 55 12.11 5.43 6.94
N ALA A 56 10.99 5.06 7.57
CA ALA A 56 9.70 5.73 7.45
C ALA A 56 9.68 7.05 8.25
N GLU A 57 10.55 7.99 7.90
CA GLU A 57 10.78 9.24 8.66
C GLU A 57 9.94 10.40 8.12
N LYS A 58 9.67 10.43 6.81
CA LYS A 58 8.88 11.48 6.15
C LYS A 58 7.55 10.91 5.67
N VAL A 59 6.43 11.47 6.13
CA VAL A 59 5.10 11.14 5.61
C VAL A 59 5.00 11.63 4.16
N ALA A 60 4.43 10.82 3.27
CA ALA A 60 4.27 11.20 1.87
C ALA A 60 3.33 12.41 1.75
N LYS A 61 3.58 13.28 0.76
CA LYS A 61 2.83 14.54 0.54
C LYS A 61 1.32 14.36 0.38
N MET A 62 0.87 13.16 0.02
CA MET A 62 -0.55 12.81 -0.09
C MET A 62 -1.27 12.75 1.28
N PHE A 63 -0.51 12.62 2.38
CA PHE A 63 -1.02 12.38 3.73
C PHE A 63 -0.55 13.43 4.76
N ALA A 64 0.22 14.43 4.33
CA ALA A 64 0.69 15.55 5.15
C ALA A 64 -0.13 16.80 4.80
#